data_AF-A0A6M0AHC2-F1
#
_entry.id   AF-A0A6M0AHC2-F1
#
_cell.length_a   1.000
_cell.length_b   1.000
_cell.length_c   1.000
_cell.angle_alpha   90.00
_cell.angle_beta   90.00
_cell.angle_gamma   90.00
#
_symmetry.space_group_name_H-M   'P 1'
#
loop_
_entity.id
_entity.type
_entity.pdbx_description
1 polymer ?
#
loop_
_entity_poly.entity_id
_entity_poly.type
_entity_poly.pdbx_seq_one_letter_code
_entity_poly.pdbx_strand_id
1 'polypeptide(L)'
;MQLGYVYKLIPNLQQEVTMGRWLDMLLAQYNYLLRDRNDSYEQVKSPKMGDYCDLKTKVEACPLTCSVNKSTSIGYPWKKSQKNPRRSVYEVQSSTLPTLKKERPWYKEINSTVLQQMLRQLDTAFSKFFKGEAGYPKPKRRSRYRSFKYAPGQVKLDGNRIYLPGIGWMRFHNSRPI
;
A
#
# COMPACT_ATOMS: atom_id res chain seq x y z
N MET A 1 -22.50 8.70 -15.80
CA MET A 1 -22.45 7.53 -14.90
C MET A 1 -21.29 6.66 -15.34
N GLN A 2 -20.23 6.48 -14.53
CA GLN A 2 -19.16 5.55 -14.88
C GLN A 2 -19.69 4.12 -14.66
N LEU A 3 -19.85 3.36 -15.74
CA LEU A 3 -20.28 1.96 -15.67
C LEU A 3 -19.14 1.11 -15.12
N GLY A 4 -19.37 0.45 -13.98
CA GLY A 4 -18.46 -0.53 -13.42
C GLY A 4 -18.93 -1.94 -13.77
N TYR A 5 -18.10 -2.71 -14.47
CA TYR A 5 -18.38 -4.11 -14.76
C TYR A 5 -17.73 -5.04 -13.73
N VAL A 6 -18.45 -6.10 -13.35
CA VAL A 6 -17.96 -7.12 -12.42
C VAL A 6 -18.14 -8.49 -13.06
N TYR A 7 -17.01 -9.20 -13.24
CA TYR A 7 -16.98 -10.52 -13.85
C TYR A 7 -16.28 -11.53 -12.94
N LYS A 8 -16.71 -12.80 -13.02
CA LYS A 8 -16.06 -13.91 -12.31
C LYS A 8 -14.89 -14.43 -13.16
N LEU A 9 -13.68 -14.37 -12.61
CA LEU A 9 -12.49 -14.93 -13.24
C LEU A 9 -12.47 -16.46 -13.15
N ILE A 10 -11.86 -17.10 -14.15
CA ILE A 10 -11.65 -18.56 -14.21
C ILE A 10 -10.13 -18.78 -14.34
N PRO A 11 -9.38 -18.68 -13.23
CA PRO A 11 -7.94 -18.89 -13.22
C PRO A 11 -7.60 -20.39 -13.27
N ASN A 12 -6.41 -20.71 -13.77
CA ASN A 12 -5.82 -22.04 -13.63
C ASN A 12 -5.22 -22.23 -12.22
N LEU A 13 -4.95 -23.47 -11.79
CA LEU A 13 -4.46 -23.77 -10.43
C LEU A 13 -3.19 -22.96 -10.08
N GLN A 14 -2.23 -22.89 -11.00
CA GLN A 14 -1.00 -22.10 -10.81
C GLN A 14 -1.27 -20.59 -10.66
N GLN A 15 -2.26 -20.07 -11.39
CA GLN A 15 -2.65 -18.66 -11.32
C GLN A 15 -3.32 -18.37 -9.98
N GLU A 16 -4.18 -19.26 -9.50
CA GLU A 16 -4.82 -19.14 -8.18
C GLU A 16 -3.78 -19.12 -7.05
N VAL A 17 -2.80 -20.03 -7.10
CA VAL A 17 -1.68 -20.06 -6.14
C VAL A 17 -0.88 -18.75 -6.18
N THR A 18 -0.59 -18.25 -7.39
CA THR A 18 0.14 -16.98 -7.57
C THR A 18 -0.65 -15.79 -7.01
N MET A 19 -1.95 -15.72 -7.30
CA MET A 19 -2.84 -14.67 -6.79
C MET A 19 -2.97 -14.72 -5.26
N GLY A 20 -3.06 -15.93 -4.69
CA GLY A 20 -3.06 -16.13 -3.23
C GLY A 20 -1.77 -15.63 -2.59
N ARG A 21 -0.62 -16.01 -3.17
CA ARG A 21 0.70 -15.54 -2.70
C ARG A 21 0.83 -14.01 -2.80
N TRP A 22 0.34 -13.40 -3.89
CA TRP A 22 0.30 -11.95 -4.03
C TRP A 22 -0.54 -11.28 -2.95
N LEU A 23 -1.74 -11.80 -2.66
CA LEU A 23 -2.61 -11.27 -1.61
C LEU A 23 -1.95 -11.32 -0.24
N ASP A 24 -1.28 -12.43 0.09
CA ASP A 24 -0.59 -12.57 1.37
C ASP A 24 0.60 -11.60 1.49
N MET A 25 1.41 -11.46 0.43
CA MET A 25 2.52 -10.50 0.40
C MET A 25 2.05 -9.03 0.47
N LEU A 26 0.97 -8.70 -0.24
CA LEU A 26 0.36 -7.37 -0.21
C LEU A 26 -0.25 -7.05 1.15
N LEU A 27 -0.91 -8.00 1.79
CA LEU A 27 -1.46 -7.85 3.14
C LEU A 27 -0.36 -7.58 4.15
N ALA A 28 0.72 -8.36 4.12
CA ALA A 28 1.86 -8.18 5.02
C ALA A 28 2.47 -6.77 4.85
N GLN A 29 2.68 -6.33 3.60
CA GLN A 29 3.22 -5.00 3.33
C GLN A 29 2.26 -3.88 3.72
N TYR A 30 0.96 -4.04 3.44
CA TYR A 30 -0.07 -3.07 3.82
C TYR A 30 -0.10 -2.87 5.34
N ASN A 31 -0.12 -3.96 6.11
CA ASN A 31 -0.16 -3.88 7.56
C ASN A 31 1.12 -3.32 8.17
N TYR A 32 2.28 -3.62 7.57
CA TYR A 32 3.56 -3.02 7.97
C TYR A 32 3.54 -1.50 7.81
N LEU A 33 3.15 -1.02 6.62
CA LEU A 33 3.10 0.42 6.32
C LEU A 33 1.97 1.16 7.06
N LEU A 34 0.87 0.47 7.34
CA LEU A 34 -0.19 0.98 8.19
C LEU A 34 0.32 1.21 9.61
N ARG A 35 1.04 0.24 10.17
CA ARG A 35 1.63 0.35 11.52
C ARG A 35 2.60 1.53 11.59
N ASP A 36 3.49 1.65 10.61
CA ASP A 36 4.42 2.78 10.49
C ASP A 36 3.72 4.15 10.51
N ARG A 37 2.62 4.30 9.76
CA ARG A 37 1.80 5.52 9.76
C ARG A 37 1.06 5.74 11.08
N ASN A 38 0.51 4.69 11.68
CA ASN A 38 -0.18 4.76 12.97
C ASN A 38 0.81 5.18 14.07
N ASP A 39 1.98 4.55 14.13
CA ASP A 39 3.04 4.87 15.10
C ASP A 39 3.47 6.34 14.93
N SER A 40 3.64 6.81 13.70
CA SER A 40 3.93 8.23 13.40
C SER A 40 2.81 9.17 13.85
N TYR A 41 1.54 8.80 13.65
CA TYR A 41 0.40 9.60 14.09
C TYR A 41 0.30 9.69 15.61
N GLU A 42 0.46 8.56 16.32
CA GLU A 42 0.44 8.54 17.79
C GLU A 42 1.59 9.38 18.37
N GLN A 43 2.78 9.35 17.76
CA GLN A 43 3.91 10.20 18.15
C GLN A 43 3.60 11.69 18.01
N VAL A 44 2.87 12.09 16.96
CA VAL A 44 2.47 13.50 16.77
C VAL A 44 1.34 13.89 17.74
N LYS A 45 0.37 12.99 17.96
CA LYS A 45 -0.79 13.22 18.83
C LYS A 45 -0.41 13.28 20.31
N SER A 46 0.50 12.41 20.73
CA SER A 46 0.94 12.29 22.13
C SER A 46 2.44 11.94 22.13
N PRO A 47 3.30 12.97 21.97
CA PRO A 47 4.74 12.78 21.93
C PRO A 47 5.21 12.10 23.22
N LYS A 48 5.95 11.00 23.07
CA LYS A 48 6.65 10.39 24.20
C LYS A 48 7.78 11.34 24.59
N MET A 49 7.66 11.91 25.79
CA MET A 49 8.69 12.80 26.35
C MET A 49 9.69 11.95 27.15
N GLY A 50 10.98 12.22 26.98
CA GLY A 50 12.06 11.43 27.59
C GLY A 50 12.30 10.08 26.92
N ASP A 51 13.32 9.37 27.41
CA ASP A 51 13.68 8.05 26.93
C ASP A 51 12.56 7.04 27.22
N TYR A 52 12.24 6.20 26.24
CA TYR A 52 11.20 5.19 26.38
C TYR A 52 11.69 3.83 25.91
N CYS A 53 11.18 2.75 26.52
CA CYS A 53 11.44 1.39 26.08
C CYS A 53 10.23 0.84 25.33
N ASP A 54 10.42 0.31 24.12
CA ASP A 54 9.37 -0.45 23.44
C ASP A 54 9.36 -1.89 23.97
N LEU A 55 8.23 -2.33 24.54
CA LEU A 55 8.04 -3.68 25.08
C LEU A 55 8.34 -4.78 24.06
N LYS A 56 8.21 -4.49 22.76
CA LYS A 56 8.49 -5.46 21.69
C LYS A 56 9.97 -5.63 21.40
N THR A 57 10.71 -4.53 21.32
CA THR A 57 12.13 -4.55 20.97
C THR A 57 13.02 -4.68 22.20
N LYS A 58 12.52 -4.30 23.37
CA LYS A 58 13.27 -4.16 24.63
C LYS A 58 14.49 -3.25 24.49
N VAL A 59 14.39 -2.26 23.61
CA VAL A 59 15.45 -1.27 23.35
C VAL A 59 14.99 0.09 23.86
N GLU A 60 15.88 0.80 24.55
CA GLU A 60 15.70 2.20 24.92
C GLU A 60 15.79 3.09 23.68
N ALA A 61 14.79 3.96 23.52
CA ALA A 61 14.68 4.88 22.41
C ALA A 61 14.61 6.31 22.95
N CYS A 62 15.54 7.16 22.50
CA CYS A 62 15.56 8.58 22.82
C CYS A 62 14.66 9.37 21.86
N PRO A 63 13.85 10.33 22.34
CA PRO A 63 12.91 11.10 21.53
C PRO A 63 13.59 12.17 20.66
N LEU A 64 14.91 12.37 20.79
CA LEU A 64 15.71 13.16 19.84
C LEU A 64 15.87 12.39 18.52
N THR A 65 14.78 12.19 17.80
CA THR A 65 14.78 11.45 16.53
C THR A 65 15.04 12.41 15.37
N CYS A 66 16.15 12.22 14.68
CA CYS A 66 16.34 12.75 13.33
C CYS A 66 15.89 11.71 12.30
N SER A 67 15.29 12.16 11.20
CA SER A 67 14.94 11.23 10.12
C SER A 67 16.22 10.69 9.48
N VAL A 68 16.43 9.38 9.59
CA VAL A 68 17.59 8.68 9.00
C VAL A 68 17.48 8.54 7.47
N ASN A 69 16.27 8.75 6.93
CA ASN A 69 16.03 8.57 5.51
C ASN A 69 16.34 9.86 4.74
N LYS A 70 17.30 9.77 3.81
CA LYS A 70 17.70 10.84 2.88
C LYS A 70 16.54 11.34 2.00
N SER A 71 15.52 10.51 1.77
CA SER A 71 14.34 10.85 0.97
C SER A 71 13.21 11.51 1.77
N THR A 72 13.35 11.60 3.10
CA THR A 72 12.44 12.33 3.98
C THR A 72 12.78 13.81 3.92
N SER A 73 12.41 14.47 2.82
CA SER A 73 12.39 15.93 2.77
C SER A 73 11.25 16.43 3.64
N ILE A 74 11.50 16.54 4.95
CA ILE A 74 10.64 17.32 5.86
C ILE A 74 10.88 18.77 5.47
N GLY A 75 10.12 19.27 4.50
CA GLY A 75 10.03 20.72 4.33
C GLY A 75 9.64 21.32 5.69
N TYR A 76 10.18 22.48 6.03
CA TYR A 76 9.86 23.11 7.30
C TYR A 76 8.34 23.40 7.40
N PRO A 77 7.66 23.04 8.50
CA PRO A 77 6.22 23.28 8.70
C PRO A 77 5.73 24.67 8.39
N TRP A 78 6.57 25.65 8.67
CA TRP A 78 6.28 27.05 8.53
C TRP A 78 6.71 27.64 7.17
N LYS A 79 7.49 26.93 6.34
CA LYS A 79 7.91 27.44 5.02
C LYS A 79 7.05 26.85 3.91
N LYS A 80 6.20 27.69 3.30
CA LYS A 80 5.56 27.42 2.01
C LYS A 80 6.56 27.65 0.87
N SER A 81 7.62 26.84 0.80
CA SER A 81 8.60 26.94 -0.28
C SER A 81 8.06 26.27 -1.54
N GLN A 82 8.01 26.98 -2.67
CA GLN A 82 7.79 26.37 -3.99
C GLN A 82 8.99 25.54 -4.45
N LYS A 83 10.20 25.90 -3.98
CA LYS A 83 11.44 25.15 -4.20
C LYS A 83 11.51 24.02 -3.16
N ASN A 84 11.28 22.78 -3.59
CA ASN A 84 11.17 21.56 -2.77
C ASN A 84 9.94 21.51 -1.84
N PRO A 85 8.75 21.25 -2.40
CA PRO A 85 7.55 21.05 -1.60
C PRO A 85 7.69 19.83 -0.69
N ARG A 86 6.92 19.82 0.39
CA ARG A 86 6.82 18.68 1.29
C ARG A 86 6.27 17.48 0.54
N ARG A 87 6.97 16.36 0.64
CA ARG A 87 6.50 15.09 0.09
C ARG A 87 5.27 14.62 0.86
N SER A 88 4.28 14.15 0.12
CA SER A 88 3.15 13.41 0.67
C SER A 88 3.64 12.09 1.29
N VAL A 89 2.86 11.56 2.23
CA VAL A 89 3.17 10.27 2.88
C VAL A 89 3.19 9.15 1.84
N TYR A 90 2.32 9.21 0.82
CA TYR A 90 2.35 8.31 -0.32
C TYR A 90 3.68 8.36 -1.07
N GLU A 91 4.20 9.55 -1.39
CA GLU A 91 5.48 9.70 -2.09
C GLU A 91 6.63 9.12 -1.27
N VAL A 92 6.66 9.38 0.04
CA VAL A 92 7.68 8.81 0.95
C VAL A 92 7.63 7.29 0.90
N GLN A 93 6.47 6.67 1.11
CA GLN A 93 6.32 5.21 1.10
C GLN A 93 6.52 4.59 -0.30
N SER A 94 6.19 5.31 -1.37
CA SER A 94 6.47 4.83 -2.73
C SER A 94 7.97 4.81 -3.02
N SER A 95 8.74 5.75 -2.45
CA SER A 95 10.19 5.82 -2.60
C SER A 95 10.92 4.67 -1.90
N THR A 96 10.28 3.97 -0.95
CA THR A 96 10.86 2.81 -0.27
C THR A 96 10.63 1.49 -1.03
N LEU A 97 9.70 1.46 -2.01
CA LEU A 97 9.42 0.24 -2.78
C LEU A 97 10.64 -0.33 -3.53
N PRO A 98 11.54 0.48 -4.14
CA PRO A 98 12.77 -0.03 -4.72
C PRO A 98 13.67 -0.72 -3.67
N THR A 99 13.81 -0.14 -2.49
CA THR A 99 14.57 -0.72 -1.37
C THR A 99 13.94 -2.02 -0.90
N LEU A 100 12.60 -2.05 -0.74
CA LEU A 100 11.86 -3.26 -0.42
C LEU A 100 12.14 -4.39 -1.41
N LYS A 101 12.15 -4.09 -2.72
CA LYS A 101 12.45 -5.09 -3.75
C LYS A 101 13.92 -5.55 -3.77
N LYS A 102 14.83 -4.76 -3.21
CA LYS A 102 16.24 -5.15 -3.02
C LYS A 102 16.38 -6.08 -1.81
N GLU A 103 15.81 -5.70 -0.68
CA GLU A 103 15.87 -6.45 0.59
C GLU A 103 15.03 -7.74 0.54
N ARG A 104 13.91 -7.71 -0.18
CA ARG A 104 12.96 -8.82 -0.28
C ARG A 104 12.70 -9.16 -1.76
N PRO A 105 13.58 -9.92 -2.41
CA PRO A 105 13.52 -10.17 -3.85
C PRO A 105 12.20 -10.79 -4.34
N TRP A 106 11.50 -11.56 -3.50
CA TRP A 106 10.20 -12.15 -3.84
C TRP A 106 9.11 -11.10 -4.12
N TYR A 107 9.25 -9.85 -3.66
CA TYR A 107 8.33 -8.76 -4.04
C TYR A 107 8.49 -8.31 -5.51
N LYS A 108 9.54 -8.76 -6.21
CA LYS A 108 9.69 -8.53 -7.65
C LYS A 108 8.67 -9.31 -8.47
N GLU A 109 8.15 -10.42 -7.95
CA GLU A 109 7.07 -11.19 -8.58
C GLU A 109 5.79 -10.35 -8.74
N ILE A 110 5.53 -9.45 -7.79
CA ILE A 110 4.34 -8.59 -7.81
C ILE A 110 4.52 -7.46 -8.81
N ASN A 111 3.51 -7.25 -9.65
CA ASN A 111 3.47 -6.11 -10.55
C ASN A 111 3.59 -4.77 -9.78
N SER A 112 4.46 -3.88 -10.27
CA SER A 112 4.73 -2.58 -9.63
C SER A 112 3.49 -1.72 -9.45
N THR A 113 2.55 -1.75 -10.40
CA THR A 113 1.32 -0.97 -10.33
C THR A 113 0.41 -1.46 -9.21
N VAL A 114 0.40 -2.77 -8.95
CA VAL A 114 -0.40 -3.35 -7.85
C VAL A 114 0.14 -2.90 -6.49
N LEU A 115 1.47 -2.88 -6.32
CA LEU A 115 2.11 -2.34 -5.11
C LEU A 115 1.77 -0.86 -4.90
N GLN A 116 1.84 -0.06 -5.96
CA GLN A 116 1.46 1.36 -5.89
C GLN A 116 -0.03 1.56 -5.58
N GLN A 117 -0.92 0.75 -6.15
CA GLN A 117 -2.35 0.80 -5.84
C GLN A 117 -2.64 0.42 -4.38
N MET A 118 -1.91 -0.53 -3.82
CA MET A 118 -1.99 -0.86 -2.39
C MET A 118 -1.63 0.36 -1.52
N LEU A 119 -0.57 1.09 -1.87
CA LEU A 119 -0.22 2.35 -1.18
C LEU A 119 -1.33 3.41 -1.30
N ARG A 120 -1.93 3.56 -2.48
CA ARG A 120 -3.06 4.50 -2.68
C ARG A 120 -4.28 4.13 -1.85
N GLN A 121 -4.57 2.84 -1.67
CA GLN A 121 -5.65 2.39 -0.80
C GLN A 121 -5.38 2.74 0.66
N LEU A 122 -4.13 2.59 1.12
CA LEU A 122 -3.72 3.02 2.46
C LEU A 122 -3.90 4.53 2.62
N ASP A 123 -3.46 5.30 1.62
CA ASP A 123 -3.56 6.75 1.63
C ASP A 123 -5.00 7.27 1.64
N THR A 124 -5.87 6.59 0.89
CA THR A 124 -7.32 6.87 0.89
C THR A 124 -7.93 6.60 2.27
N ALA A 125 -7.50 5.52 2.95
CA ALA A 125 -8.00 5.19 4.29
C ALA A 125 -7.65 6.29 5.31
N PHE A 126 -6.40 6.78 5.29
CA PHE A 126 -5.99 7.91 6.14
C PHE A 126 -6.68 9.20 5.75
N SER A 127 -6.83 9.49 4.45
CA SER A 127 -7.52 10.68 3.97
C SER A 127 -8.97 10.73 4.47
N LYS A 128 -9.69 9.60 4.42
CA LYS A 128 -11.06 9.51 4.97
C LYS A 128 -11.09 9.66 6.48
N PHE A 129 -10.11 9.10 7.19
CA PHE A 129 -9.98 9.27 8.63
C PHE A 129 -9.80 10.74 9.02
N PHE A 130 -8.87 11.46 8.37
CA PHE A 130 -8.63 12.87 8.65
C PHE A 130 -9.81 13.79 8.27
N LYS A 131 -10.63 13.38 7.29
CA LYS A 131 -11.89 14.06 6.94
C LYS A 131 -13.04 13.76 7.91
N GLY A 132 -12.88 12.82 8.84
CA GLY A 132 -13.96 12.37 9.73
C GLY A 132 -14.99 11.45 9.06
N GLU A 133 -14.77 11.03 7.81
CA GLU A 133 -15.67 10.13 7.07
C GLU A 133 -15.50 8.65 7.48
N ALA A 134 -14.37 8.31 8.09
CA ALA A 134 -14.06 6.95 8.53
C ALA A 134 -13.36 6.96 9.89
N GLY A 135 -13.48 5.85 10.63
CA GLY A 135 -12.73 5.66 11.87
C GLY A 135 -11.24 5.43 11.65
N TYR A 136 -10.51 5.37 12.77
CA TYR A 136 -9.06 5.13 12.78
C TYR A 136 -8.66 3.87 11.97
N PRO A 137 -7.66 3.96 11.06
CA PRO A 137 -7.21 2.83 10.26
C PRO A 137 -6.73 1.62 11.09
N LYS A 138 -7.38 0.47 10.90
CA LYS A 138 -7.08 -0.78 11.62
C LYS A 138 -6.38 -1.81 10.72
N PRO A 139 -5.49 -2.67 11.30
CA PRO A 139 -4.88 -3.77 10.57
C PRO A 139 -5.90 -4.67 9.88
N LYS A 140 -5.56 -5.10 8.67
CA LYS A 140 -6.38 -6.01 7.89
C LYS A 140 -6.05 -7.45 8.27
N ARG A 141 -7.10 -8.27 8.37
CA ARG A 141 -6.98 -9.72 8.56
C ARG A 141 -6.99 -10.38 7.19
N ARG A 142 -6.41 -11.58 7.09
CA ARG A 142 -6.42 -12.37 5.85
C ARG A 142 -7.83 -12.53 5.28
N SER A 143 -8.82 -12.77 6.14
CA SER A 143 -10.23 -12.89 5.76
C SER A 143 -10.82 -11.66 5.07
N ARG A 144 -10.30 -10.45 5.37
CA ARG A 144 -10.79 -9.17 4.83
C ARG A 144 -9.96 -8.64 3.67
N TYR A 145 -8.79 -9.22 3.38
CA TYR A 145 -7.92 -8.80 2.28
C TYR A 145 -7.99 -9.82 1.15
N ARG A 146 -9.01 -9.67 0.29
CA ARG A 146 -9.36 -10.63 -0.77
C ARG A 146 -9.18 -10.09 -2.19
N SER A 147 -8.72 -8.86 -2.32
CA SER A 147 -8.61 -8.20 -3.62
C SER A 147 -7.39 -7.32 -3.71
N PHE A 148 -6.89 -7.18 -4.93
CA PHE A 148 -5.86 -6.22 -5.31
C PHE A 148 -6.32 -5.50 -6.59
N LYS A 149 -5.70 -4.36 -6.89
CA LYS A 149 -6.10 -3.49 -8.01
C LYS A 149 -4.91 -3.21 -8.90
N TYR A 150 -5.14 -3.21 -10.22
CA TYR A 150 -4.22 -2.65 -11.19
C TYR A 150 -4.52 -1.17 -11.41
N ALA A 151 -3.52 -0.42 -11.90
CA ALA A 151 -3.77 0.92 -12.40
C ALA A 151 -4.63 0.88 -13.69
N PRO A 152 -5.41 1.93 -13.98
CA PRO A 152 -6.17 2.02 -15.23
C PRO A 152 -5.28 1.80 -16.45
N GLY A 153 -5.79 1.07 -17.45
CA GLY A 153 -5.08 0.82 -18.72
C GLY A 153 -4.00 -0.27 -18.70
N GLN A 154 -3.74 -0.92 -17.55
CA GLN A 154 -2.74 -1.98 -17.47
C GLN A 154 -3.26 -3.36 -17.89
N VAL A 155 -4.57 -3.58 -17.75
CA VAL A 155 -5.23 -4.84 -18.03
C VAL A 155 -5.70 -4.82 -19.48
N LYS A 156 -5.48 -5.92 -20.21
CA LYS A 156 -5.97 -6.07 -21.60
C LYS A 156 -7.15 -7.03 -21.63
N LEU A 157 -8.09 -6.75 -22.52
CA LEU A 157 -9.27 -7.58 -22.76
C LEU A 157 -9.22 -8.09 -24.20
N ASP A 158 -9.56 -9.36 -24.37
CA ASP A 158 -9.67 -10.03 -25.67
C ASP A 158 -10.88 -10.97 -25.64
N GLY A 159 -12.03 -10.46 -26.08
CA GLY A 159 -13.32 -11.15 -26.00
C GLY A 159 -13.63 -11.65 -24.59
N ASN A 160 -13.59 -12.99 -24.40
CA ASN A 160 -13.86 -13.66 -23.12
C ASN A 160 -12.59 -13.93 -22.28
N ARG A 161 -11.47 -13.28 -22.62
CA ARG A 161 -10.19 -13.42 -21.93
C ARG A 161 -9.72 -12.07 -21.41
N ILE A 162 -9.01 -12.12 -20.29
CA ILE A 162 -8.41 -10.98 -19.63
C ILE A 162 -6.94 -11.28 -19.37
N TYR A 163 -6.08 -10.30 -19.67
CA TYR A 163 -4.66 -10.36 -19.40
C TYR A 163 -4.33 -9.55 -18.16
N LEU A 164 -3.81 -10.22 -17.13
CA LEU A 164 -3.33 -9.59 -15.92
C LEU A 164 -1.79 -9.55 -15.95
N PRO A 165 -1.17 -8.36 -16.00
CA PRO A 165 0.30 -8.24 -16.00
C PRO A 165 0.92 -8.96 -14.79
N GLY A 166 1.84 -9.88 -15.07
CA GLY A 166 2.53 -10.71 -14.07
C GLY A 166 1.84 -12.05 -13.74
N ILE A 167 0.58 -12.25 -14.15
CA ILE A 167 -0.14 -13.53 -13.95
C ILE A 167 -0.44 -14.21 -15.30
N GLY A 168 -0.75 -13.42 -16.33
CA GLY A 168 -1.01 -13.91 -17.70
C GLY A 168 -2.48 -13.83 -18.12
N TRP A 169 -2.79 -14.52 -19.22
CA TRP A 169 -4.15 -14.62 -19.76
C TRP A 169 -5.00 -15.60 -18.96
N MET A 170 -6.25 -15.23 -18.73
CA MET A 170 -7.25 -16.11 -18.13
C MET A 170 -8.64 -15.83 -18.70
N ARG A 171 -9.53 -16.81 -18.57
CA ARG A 171 -10.92 -16.66 -18.99
C ARG A 171 -11.71 -15.96 -17.88
N PHE A 172 -12.78 -15.28 -18.24
CA PHE A 172 -13.77 -14.81 -17.29
C PHE A 172 -15.18 -15.11 -17.80
N HIS A 173 -16.13 -15.15 -16.89
CA HIS A 173 -17.54 -15.35 -17.24
C HIS A 173 -18.11 -14.04 -17.80
N ASN A 174 -18.25 -13.95 -19.11
CA ASN A 174 -18.76 -12.76 -19.79
C ASN A 174 -20.30 -12.74 -19.77
N SER A 175 -20.88 -12.10 -18.77
CA SER A 175 -22.34 -11.98 -18.61
C SER A 175 -22.95 -10.74 -19.27
N ARG A 176 -22.14 -9.76 -19.68
CA ARG A 176 -22.58 -8.47 -20.24
C ARG A 176 -21.56 -7.96 -21.24
N PRO A 177 -21.98 -7.41 -22.39
CA PRO A 177 -21.05 -6.77 -23.32
C PRO A 177 -20.32 -5.62 -22.61
N ILE A 178 -19.00 -5.54 -22.83
CA ILE A 178 -18.11 -4.53 -22.24
C ILE A 178 -18.13 -3.27 -23.08
#